data_AF-A0A0W8CG98-F1
#
_entry.id   AF-A0A0W8CG98-F1
#
_cell.length_a   1.000
_cell.length_b   1.000
_cell.length_c   1.000
_cell.angle_alpha   90.00
_cell.angle_beta   90.00
_cell.angle_gamma   90.00
#
_symmetry.space_group_name_H-M   'P 1'
#
loop_
_entity.id
_entity.type
_entity.pdbx_description
1 polymer ?
#
loop_
_entity_poly.entity_id
_entity_poly.type
_entity_poly.pdbx_seq_one_letter_code
_entity_poly.pdbx_strand_id
1 'polypeptide(L)'
;MLHFMTTLATGPSGTHANFISYNIDSITLSLTKSQTSVGRPLASRDILRSIEMVVRALSNLEEKLHQSFFLYVLPSTSTFVSVGEYIYAVLLVISPAIAHLLFLANQTTGMRVALALTVIVVVETLCVLLLVGICKYFATPTALLHTFSSSNMSATRWFVLAIAVSVMQALILLVVMPALRSVTGFAGCVEIYDWRRRVTAYEAEEQKLLQDSEKATDKAVVDTKPNAIPTLDSGWQGIKFITMAVIVYAHCIMSILNYPMALFCAIPMAHFARVIPFGTATLPKNVWNGLWLFLSSPLVLLVLLKWSRLDVTAGLSYAVDSFVQRINLLALAYICCIYISVHTLSLVVWTYPSVGHLDKKQKLE
;
A
#
# COMPACT_ATOMS: atom_id res chain seq x y z
N MET A 1 13.48 18.26 -55.71
CA MET A 1 12.55 17.22 -56.21
C MET A 1 13.25 16.17 -57.07
N LEU A 2 14.01 16.54 -58.10
CA LEU A 2 14.80 15.62 -58.95
C LEU A 2 15.81 14.73 -58.19
N HIS A 3 16.52 15.28 -57.19
CA HIS A 3 17.43 14.52 -56.32
C HIS A 3 16.69 13.45 -55.47
N PHE A 4 15.45 13.74 -55.08
CA PHE A 4 14.63 12.81 -54.31
C PHE A 4 14.11 11.66 -55.20
N MET A 5 13.67 11.98 -56.42
CA MET A 5 13.23 10.98 -57.41
C MET A 5 14.38 10.06 -57.85
N THR A 6 15.59 10.60 -58.02
CA THR A 6 16.79 9.80 -58.35
C THR A 6 17.23 8.93 -57.18
N THR A 7 17.13 9.41 -55.95
CA THR A 7 17.39 8.59 -54.74
C THR A 7 16.39 7.43 -54.64
N LEU A 8 15.11 7.66 -54.89
CA LEU A 8 14.10 6.60 -54.90
C LEU A 8 14.38 5.54 -55.99
N ALA A 9 14.88 5.95 -57.15
CA ALA A 9 15.18 5.03 -58.26
C ALA A 9 16.51 4.26 -58.11
N THR A 10 17.47 4.80 -57.36
CA THR A 10 18.83 4.23 -57.22
C THR A 10 19.06 3.42 -55.95
N GLY A 11 18.07 3.40 -55.05
CA GLY A 11 18.11 2.66 -53.79
C GLY A 11 18.41 3.54 -52.58
N PRO A 12 18.33 2.96 -51.37
CA PRO A 12 18.38 3.74 -50.14
C PRO A 12 19.76 4.42 -50.01
N SER A 13 19.78 5.75 -49.84
CA SER A 13 21.00 6.55 -49.87
C SER A 13 21.31 7.17 -48.50
N GLY A 14 22.61 7.31 -48.19
CA GLY A 14 23.09 7.82 -46.91
C GLY A 14 23.38 6.72 -45.88
N THR A 15 24.00 7.09 -44.76
CA THR A 15 24.43 6.13 -43.72
C THR A 15 23.26 5.51 -42.95
N HIS A 16 22.12 6.19 -42.86
CA HIS A 16 20.88 5.71 -42.23
C HIS A 16 20.24 4.52 -42.98
N ALA A 17 20.49 4.41 -44.30
CA ALA A 17 19.93 3.36 -45.15
C ALA A 17 20.17 1.93 -44.64
N ASN A 18 21.35 1.68 -44.07
CA ASN A 18 21.73 0.35 -43.57
C ASN A 18 20.87 -0.11 -42.38
N PHE A 19 20.34 0.83 -41.61
CA PHE A 19 19.57 0.55 -40.39
C PHE A 19 18.10 0.18 -40.66
N ILE A 20 17.60 0.47 -41.87
CA ILE A 20 16.23 0.13 -42.30
C ILE A 20 16.00 -1.38 -42.23
N SER A 21 17.01 -2.17 -42.60
CA SER A 21 16.94 -3.65 -42.57
C SER A 21 16.80 -4.23 -41.15
N TYR A 22 17.15 -3.46 -40.12
CA TYR A 22 17.08 -3.85 -38.71
C TYR A 22 15.88 -3.21 -38.00
N ASN A 23 14.98 -2.54 -38.72
CA ASN A 23 13.87 -1.76 -38.14
C ASN A 23 14.35 -0.72 -37.11
N ILE A 24 15.54 -0.16 -37.32
CA ILE A 24 16.08 0.91 -36.49
C ILE A 24 15.84 2.25 -37.21
N ASP A 25 14.98 3.08 -36.64
CA ASP A 25 14.75 4.44 -37.14
C ASP A 25 16.03 5.27 -36.98
N SER A 26 16.53 5.80 -38.09
CA SER A 26 17.76 6.59 -38.12
C SER A 26 17.65 7.76 -39.07
N ILE A 27 18.35 8.85 -38.75
CA ILE A 27 18.36 10.09 -39.52
C ILE A 27 19.79 10.48 -39.86
N THR A 28 20.09 10.74 -41.14
CA THR A 28 21.38 11.29 -41.56
C THR A 28 21.24 12.78 -41.81
N LEU A 29 22.04 13.59 -41.10
CA LEU A 29 22.19 15.01 -41.37
C LEU A 29 23.44 15.20 -42.22
N SER A 30 23.27 15.73 -43.44
CA SER A 30 24.38 16.01 -44.35
C SER A 30 24.35 17.48 -44.76
N LEU A 31 25.53 18.11 -44.74
CA LEU A 31 25.70 19.48 -45.18
C LEU A 31 26.11 19.49 -46.66
N THR A 32 25.16 19.75 -47.54
CA THR A 32 25.41 19.76 -48.99
C THR A 32 25.69 21.17 -49.48
N LYS A 33 26.83 21.37 -50.13
CA LYS A 33 27.15 22.64 -50.80
C LYS A 33 26.48 22.68 -52.18
N SER A 34 25.82 23.79 -52.51
CA SER A 34 25.25 23.97 -53.86
C SER A 34 26.37 24.04 -54.90
N GLN A 35 26.22 23.30 -56.01
CA GLN A 35 27.20 23.27 -57.11
C GLN A 35 27.42 24.66 -57.75
N THR A 36 26.46 25.58 -57.61
CA THR A 36 26.55 26.97 -58.09
C THR A 36 27.38 27.90 -57.19
N SER A 37 27.82 27.43 -56.02
CA SER A 37 28.54 28.23 -55.01
C SER A 37 30.05 27.96 -54.97
N VAL A 38 30.66 27.78 -56.14
CA VAL A 38 32.11 27.57 -56.27
C VAL A 38 32.84 28.80 -55.71
N GLY A 39 33.72 28.60 -54.73
CA GLY A 39 34.55 29.66 -54.14
C GLY A 39 34.01 30.41 -52.90
N ARG A 40 32.71 30.30 -52.55
CA ARG A 40 32.21 30.94 -51.30
C ARG A 40 32.43 30.00 -50.09
N PRO A 41 33.10 30.46 -49.00
CA PRO A 41 33.18 29.69 -47.76
C PRO A 41 31.78 29.59 -47.14
N LEU A 42 31.47 28.43 -46.57
CA LEU A 42 30.22 28.25 -45.83
C LEU A 42 30.23 29.19 -44.63
N ALA A 43 29.24 30.07 -44.53
CA ALA A 43 29.15 30.99 -43.40
C ALA A 43 28.89 30.18 -42.13
N SER A 44 29.77 30.32 -41.14
CA SER A 44 29.66 29.64 -39.84
C SER A 44 28.30 29.89 -39.17
N ARG A 45 27.73 31.07 -39.39
CA ARG A 45 26.38 31.45 -38.92
C ARG A 45 25.27 30.56 -39.48
N ASP A 46 25.34 30.18 -40.75
CA ASP A 46 24.30 29.36 -41.38
C ASP A 46 24.37 27.92 -40.87
N ILE A 47 25.58 27.39 -40.66
CA ILE A 47 25.81 26.07 -40.06
C ILE A 47 25.28 26.05 -38.63
N LEU A 48 25.64 27.04 -37.80
CA LEU A 48 25.17 27.14 -36.42
C LEU A 48 23.65 27.25 -36.34
N ARG A 49 23.03 27.99 -37.26
CA ARG A 49 21.57 28.11 -37.34
C ARG A 49 20.89 26.79 -37.72
N SER A 50 21.48 26.00 -38.63
CA SER A 50 20.98 24.67 -38.97
C SER A 50 21.09 23.70 -37.80
N ILE A 51 22.21 23.71 -37.07
CA ILE A 51 22.40 22.89 -35.86
C ILE A 51 21.38 23.29 -34.79
N GLU A 52 21.19 24.58 -34.55
CA GLU A 52 20.22 25.11 -33.59
C GLU A 52 18.78 24.65 -33.93
N MET A 53 18.39 24.68 -35.22
CA MET A 53 17.10 24.17 -35.66
C MET A 53 16.94 22.66 -35.41
N VAL A 54 17.97 21.86 -35.68
CA VAL A 54 17.93 20.42 -35.43
C VAL A 54 17.81 20.14 -33.93
N VAL A 55 18.58 20.83 -33.08
CA VAL A 55 18.52 20.66 -31.63
C VAL A 55 17.14 21.06 -31.10
N ARG A 56 16.55 22.17 -31.55
CA ARG A 56 15.17 22.54 -31.18
C ARG A 56 14.15 21.51 -31.68
N ALA A 57 14.31 20.99 -32.89
CA ALA A 57 13.42 19.97 -33.43
C ALA A 57 13.51 18.66 -32.63
N LEU A 58 14.72 18.23 -32.26
CA LEU A 58 14.95 17.06 -31.41
C LEU A 58 14.38 17.28 -29.99
N SER A 59 14.55 18.47 -29.42
CA SER A 59 13.97 18.82 -28.11
C SER A 59 12.42 18.84 -28.14
N ASN A 60 11.82 19.36 -29.21
CA ASN A 60 10.36 19.28 -29.39
C ASN A 60 9.87 17.86 -29.69
N LEU A 61 10.72 17.02 -30.30
CA LEU A 61 10.42 15.62 -30.55
C LEU A 61 10.54 14.79 -29.27
N GLU A 62 11.50 15.11 -28.39
CA GLU A 62 11.62 14.55 -27.05
C GLU A 62 10.31 14.73 -26.30
N GLU A 63 9.67 15.91 -26.37
CA GLU A 63 8.39 16.14 -25.71
C GLU A 63 7.23 15.29 -26.26
N LYS A 64 7.30 14.85 -27.53
CA LYS A 64 6.32 13.95 -28.15
C LYS A 64 6.67 12.46 -28.00
N LEU A 65 7.96 12.12 -27.95
CA LEU A 65 8.47 10.77 -27.64
C LEU A 65 8.40 10.48 -26.14
N HIS A 66 8.33 11.52 -25.31
CA HIS A 66 7.91 11.46 -23.92
C HIS A 66 6.38 11.25 -23.80
N GLN A 67 5.82 10.46 -24.73
CA GLN A 67 4.66 9.64 -24.41
C GLN A 67 5.14 8.66 -23.32
N SER A 68 4.89 9.04 -22.06
CA SER A 68 5.44 8.37 -20.89
C SER A 68 5.12 6.87 -20.92
N PHE A 69 6.11 6.07 -21.28
CA PHE A 69 6.07 4.62 -21.15
C PHE A 69 6.25 4.15 -19.69
N PHE A 70 6.30 5.08 -18.74
CA PHE A 70 6.64 4.81 -17.34
C PHE A 70 5.56 4.00 -16.60
N LEU A 71 4.33 3.97 -17.11
CA LEU A 71 3.18 3.28 -16.51
C LEU A 71 2.70 2.09 -17.36
N TYR A 72 3.58 1.47 -18.14
CA TYR A 72 3.23 0.26 -18.88
C TYR A 72 3.77 -0.98 -18.18
N VAL A 73 2.95 -2.01 -18.14
CA VAL A 73 3.36 -3.32 -17.64
C VAL A 73 3.69 -4.18 -18.85
N LEU A 74 4.88 -4.78 -18.85
CA LEU A 74 5.24 -5.85 -19.78
C LEU A 74 5.07 -7.20 -19.10
N PRO A 75 3.87 -7.82 -19.16
CA PRO A 75 3.67 -9.15 -18.59
C PRO A 75 4.40 -10.26 -19.37
N SER A 76 4.73 -10.02 -20.64
CA SER A 76 5.57 -10.90 -21.47
C SER A 76 6.47 -10.06 -22.37
N THR A 77 7.55 -10.64 -22.89
CA THR A 77 8.43 -9.99 -23.89
C THR A 77 7.69 -9.66 -25.20
N SER A 78 6.50 -10.24 -25.41
CA SER A 78 5.66 -10.05 -26.58
C SER A 78 4.35 -9.31 -26.29
N THR A 79 4.04 -9.00 -25.03
CA THR A 79 2.75 -8.38 -24.66
C THR A 79 2.96 -7.14 -23.81
N PHE A 80 2.20 -6.11 -24.12
CA PHE A 80 2.28 -4.80 -23.54
C PHE A 80 0.89 -4.36 -23.11
N VAL A 81 0.75 -3.96 -21.85
CA VAL A 81 -0.54 -3.55 -21.28
C VAL A 81 -0.44 -2.11 -20.81
N SER A 82 -1.40 -1.30 -21.26
CA SER A 82 -1.45 0.12 -20.94
C SER A 82 -2.01 0.39 -19.55
N VAL A 83 -1.61 1.54 -18.97
CA VAL A 83 -2.19 2.04 -17.70
C VAL A 83 -3.71 2.10 -17.72
N GLY A 84 -4.27 2.48 -18.87
CA GLY A 84 -5.71 2.56 -19.07
C GLY A 84 -6.41 1.21 -18.91
N GLU A 85 -5.76 0.09 -19.22
CA GLU A 85 -6.39 -1.23 -19.14
C GLU A 85 -6.28 -1.84 -17.74
N TYR A 86 -5.11 -1.74 -17.10
CA TYR A 86 -4.93 -2.39 -15.80
C TYR A 86 -5.48 -1.58 -14.62
N ILE A 87 -5.66 -0.26 -14.74
CA ILE A 87 -6.18 0.56 -13.64
C ILE A 87 -7.57 0.10 -13.19
N TYR A 88 -8.39 -0.40 -14.12
CA TYR A 88 -9.70 -0.97 -13.80
C TYR A 88 -9.59 -2.22 -12.91
N ALA A 89 -8.63 -3.11 -13.19
CA ALA A 89 -8.41 -4.30 -12.38
C ALA A 89 -7.98 -3.93 -10.95
N VAL A 90 -7.13 -2.90 -10.80
CA VAL A 90 -6.70 -2.37 -9.50
C VAL A 90 -7.88 -1.80 -8.72
N LEU A 91 -8.66 -0.93 -9.36
CA LEU A 91 -9.84 -0.34 -8.75
C LEU A 91 -10.84 -1.40 -8.29
N LEU A 92 -11.02 -2.47 -9.08
CA LEU A 92 -11.89 -3.58 -8.72
C LEU A 92 -11.39 -4.34 -7.49
N VAL A 93 -10.09 -4.62 -7.40
CA VAL A 93 -9.48 -5.30 -6.24
C VAL A 93 -9.56 -4.45 -4.98
N ILE A 94 -9.41 -3.13 -5.08
CA ILE A 94 -9.45 -2.21 -3.93
C ILE A 94 -10.89 -1.89 -3.51
N SER A 95 -11.86 -1.96 -4.43
CA SER A 95 -13.25 -1.54 -4.19
C SER A 95 -13.88 -2.07 -2.88
N PRO A 96 -13.68 -3.34 -2.46
CA PRO A 96 -14.28 -3.84 -1.24
C PRO A 96 -13.65 -3.21 0.01
N ALA A 97 -12.36 -2.89 -0.04
CA ALA A 97 -11.67 -2.23 1.06
C ALA A 97 -12.10 -0.76 1.19
N ILE A 98 -12.31 -0.05 0.07
CA ILE A 98 -12.87 1.31 0.08
C ILE A 98 -14.29 1.31 0.62
N ALA A 99 -15.14 0.38 0.18
CA ALA A 99 -16.50 0.25 0.69
C ALA A 99 -16.53 -0.02 2.22
N HIS A 100 -15.67 -0.92 2.69
CA HIS A 100 -15.52 -1.21 4.11
C HIS A 100 -14.96 -0.01 4.89
N LEU A 101 -14.03 0.76 4.32
CA LEU A 101 -13.51 1.99 4.92
C LEU A 101 -14.63 3.02 5.07
N LEU A 102 -15.44 3.24 4.04
CA LEU A 102 -16.55 4.20 4.06
C LEU A 102 -17.62 3.79 5.07
N PHE A 103 -17.90 2.48 5.17
CA PHE A 103 -18.79 1.93 6.19
C PHE A 103 -18.27 2.21 7.60
N LEU A 104 -16.98 1.96 7.86
CA LEU A 104 -16.37 2.26 9.16
C LEU A 104 -16.34 3.78 9.45
N ALA A 105 -16.12 4.62 8.44
CA ALA A 105 -16.11 6.07 8.60
C ALA A 105 -17.43 6.60 9.20
N ASN A 106 -18.56 6.01 8.79
CA ASN A 106 -19.88 6.38 9.28
C ASN A 106 -20.16 5.87 10.71
N GLN A 107 -19.38 4.89 11.19
CA GLN A 107 -19.54 4.30 12.53
C GLN A 107 -18.56 4.87 13.56
N THR A 108 -17.45 5.46 13.12
CA THR A 108 -16.43 6.02 14.02
C THR A 108 -16.72 7.48 14.37
N THR A 109 -17.02 7.75 15.65
CA THR A 109 -17.15 9.12 16.18
C THR A 109 -16.18 9.38 17.35
N GLY A 110 -15.62 10.59 17.42
CA GLY A 110 -14.99 11.16 18.62
C GLY A 110 -13.54 10.74 18.94
N MET A 111 -13.17 10.95 20.22
CA MET A 111 -11.84 10.78 20.85
C MET A 111 -11.20 9.37 20.68
N ARG A 112 -11.96 8.39 20.18
CA ARG A 112 -11.49 7.03 19.85
C ARG A 112 -10.53 7.00 18.66
N VAL A 113 -10.61 8.00 17.78
CA VAL A 113 -9.63 8.22 16.70
C VAL A 113 -8.26 8.56 17.27
N ALA A 114 -8.17 9.26 18.42
CA ALA A 114 -6.89 9.59 19.04
C ALA A 114 -6.15 8.34 19.54
N LEU A 115 -6.87 7.37 20.14
CA LEU A 115 -6.29 6.07 20.49
C LEU A 115 -5.81 5.31 19.25
N ALA A 116 -6.61 5.30 18.19
CA ALA A 116 -6.24 4.63 16.94
C ALA A 116 -4.98 5.24 16.30
N LEU A 117 -4.90 6.57 16.25
CA LEU A 117 -3.75 7.31 15.74
C LEU A 117 -2.49 7.04 16.57
N THR A 118 -2.60 7.05 17.90
CA THR A 118 -1.45 6.80 18.79
C THR A 118 -0.94 5.37 18.66
N VAL A 119 -1.83 4.37 18.61
CA VAL A 119 -1.44 2.96 18.36
C VAL A 119 -0.69 2.83 17.03
N ILE A 120 -1.19 3.45 15.96
CA ILE A 120 -0.55 3.37 14.64
C ILE A 120 0.80 4.07 14.64
N VAL A 121 0.91 5.28 15.22
CA VAL A 121 2.19 5.99 15.30
C VAL A 121 3.23 5.19 16.09
N VAL A 122 2.84 4.53 17.18
CA VAL A 122 3.74 3.65 17.95
C VAL A 122 4.18 2.44 17.12
N VAL A 123 3.26 1.78 16.42
CA VAL A 123 3.62 0.63 15.56
C VAL A 123 4.53 1.06 14.39
N GLU A 124 4.20 2.17 13.71
CA GLU A 124 4.97 2.68 12.58
C GLU A 124 6.38 3.12 13.00
N THR A 125 6.53 3.83 14.12
CA THR A 125 7.85 4.24 14.62
C THR A 125 8.73 3.03 14.94
N LEU A 126 8.18 1.97 15.53
CA LEU A 126 8.89 0.71 15.76
C LEU A 126 9.28 0.01 14.45
N CYS A 127 8.42 0.04 13.43
CA CYS A 127 8.71 -0.52 12.11
C CYS A 127 9.79 0.27 11.36
N VAL A 128 9.82 1.60 11.49
CA VAL A 128 10.89 2.45 10.93
C VAL A 128 12.22 2.18 11.64
N LEU A 129 12.22 2.02 12.97
CA LEU A 129 13.43 1.62 13.71
C LEU A 129 13.93 0.24 13.27
N LEU A 130 13.02 -0.71 13.03
CA LEU A 130 13.35 -2.01 12.47
C LEU A 130 14.01 -1.88 11.09
N LEU A 131 13.45 -1.07 10.19
CA LEU A 131 14.01 -0.81 8.86
C LEU A 131 15.45 -0.27 8.96
N VAL A 132 15.69 0.73 9.82
CA VAL A 132 17.04 1.29 10.05
C VAL A 132 17.98 0.23 10.62
N GLY A 133 17.52 -0.58 11.58
CA GLY A 133 18.29 -1.68 12.17
C GLY A 133 18.69 -2.74 11.15
N ILE A 134 17.77 -3.13 10.26
CA ILE A 134 18.04 -4.08 9.17
C ILE A 134 19.11 -3.51 8.23
N CYS A 135 18.97 -2.26 7.80
CA CYS A 135 19.95 -1.61 6.95
C CYS A 135 21.33 -1.50 7.62
N LYS A 136 21.40 -1.31 8.94
CA LYS A 136 22.69 -1.23 9.66
C LYS A 136 23.34 -2.59 9.88
N TYR A 137 22.57 -3.63 10.16
CA TYR A 137 23.07 -4.95 10.55
C TYR A 137 23.33 -5.87 9.35
N PHE A 138 22.54 -5.74 8.28
CA PHE A 138 22.60 -6.63 7.11
C PHE A 138 23.28 -6.01 5.88
N ALA A 139 23.43 -4.69 5.79
CA ALA A 139 24.11 -4.08 4.66
C ALA A 139 25.58 -4.50 4.61
N THR A 140 25.98 -5.10 3.50
CA THR A 140 27.39 -5.38 3.23
C THR A 140 27.98 -4.23 2.40
N PRO A 141 29.18 -3.69 2.74
CA PRO A 141 29.76 -2.54 2.04
C PRO A 141 30.27 -2.85 0.62
N THR A 142 30.18 -4.09 0.14
CA THR A 142 30.83 -4.55 -1.12
C THR A 142 29.91 -5.46 -1.93
N ALA A 143 28.77 -4.96 -2.39
CA ALA A 143 27.74 -5.77 -3.06
C ALA A 143 27.75 -5.70 -4.60
N LEU A 144 28.84 -5.25 -5.24
CA LEU A 144 28.99 -5.33 -6.71
C LEU A 144 29.91 -6.48 -7.17
N LEU A 145 30.71 -7.08 -6.29
CA LEU A 145 31.79 -8.00 -6.68
C LEU A 145 31.75 -9.41 -6.08
N HIS A 146 30.86 -9.72 -5.14
CA HIS A 146 30.77 -11.08 -4.61
C HIS A 146 29.58 -11.83 -5.20
N THR A 147 29.92 -12.74 -6.12
CA THR A 147 29.10 -13.83 -6.60
C THR A 147 28.35 -14.52 -5.46
N PHE A 148 27.08 -14.84 -5.76
CA PHE A 148 26.06 -15.52 -4.97
C PHE A 148 26.53 -16.78 -4.20
N SER A 149 27.34 -16.63 -3.17
CA SER A 149 27.71 -17.73 -2.27
C SER A 149 26.84 -17.66 -1.02
N SER A 150 25.87 -18.57 -0.92
CA SER A 150 25.01 -18.74 0.25
C SER A 150 25.81 -19.33 1.41
N SER A 151 26.47 -18.48 2.20
CA SER A 151 27.11 -18.95 3.43
C SER A 151 26.04 -19.35 4.46
N ASN A 152 26.20 -20.50 5.12
CA ASN A 152 25.30 -20.98 6.19
C ASN A 152 25.12 -19.97 7.35
N MET A 153 26.06 -19.03 7.53
CA MET A 153 25.95 -17.91 8.46
C MET A 153 24.86 -16.89 8.07
N SER A 154 24.50 -16.77 6.80
CA SER A 154 23.44 -15.87 6.31
C SER A 154 22.06 -16.31 6.81
N ALA A 155 21.76 -17.62 6.73
CA ALA A 155 20.47 -18.16 7.13
C ALA A 155 20.18 -17.90 8.62
N THR A 156 21.15 -18.14 9.51
CA THR A 156 20.99 -17.92 10.95
C THR A 156 20.65 -16.47 11.29
N ARG A 157 21.27 -15.49 10.61
CA ARG A 157 20.98 -14.06 10.81
C ARG A 157 19.53 -13.72 10.44
N TRP A 158 19.01 -14.28 9.35
CA TRP A 158 17.61 -14.08 8.95
C TRP A 158 16.60 -14.69 9.93
N PHE A 159 16.90 -15.85 10.51
CA PHE A 159 16.08 -16.42 11.58
C PHE A 159 16.10 -15.56 12.85
N VAL A 160 17.27 -15.03 13.23
CA VAL A 160 17.39 -14.11 14.37
C VAL A 160 16.55 -12.86 14.14
N LEU A 161 16.56 -12.29 12.92
CA LEU A 161 15.71 -11.16 12.56
C LEU A 161 14.22 -11.51 12.66
N ALA A 162 13.81 -12.66 12.12
CA ALA A 162 12.42 -13.10 12.18
C ALA A 162 11.92 -13.26 13.62
N ILE A 163 12.75 -13.84 14.49
CA ILE A 163 12.47 -13.99 15.92
C ILE A 163 12.39 -12.61 16.58
N ALA A 164 13.33 -11.71 16.29
CA ALA A 164 13.32 -10.36 16.83
C ALA A 164 12.04 -9.60 16.44
N VAL A 165 11.62 -9.70 15.18
CA VAL A 165 10.33 -9.15 14.72
C VAL A 165 9.19 -9.75 15.55
N SER A 166 9.07 -11.08 15.63
CA SER A 166 8.00 -11.72 16.39
C SER A 166 7.99 -11.35 17.88
N VAL A 167 9.16 -11.20 18.52
CA VAL A 167 9.28 -10.72 19.90
C VAL A 167 8.80 -9.28 20.04
N MET A 168 9.13 -8.40 19.09
CA MET A 168 8.61 -7.03 19.05
C MET A 168 7.08 -7.02 18.88
N GLN A 169 6.52 -7.88 18.02
CA GLN A 169 5.07 -8.02 17.87
C GLN A 169 4.41 -8.46 19.19
N ALA A 170 5.01 -9.42 19.90
CA ALA A 170 4.53 -9.88 21.20
C ALA A 170 4.59 -8.78 22.28
N LEU A 171 5.67 -7.99 22.30
CA LEU A 171 5.81 -6.85 23.21
C LEU A 171 4.70 -5.80 22.99
N ILE A 172 4.38 -5.51 21.73
CA ILE A 172 3.28 -4.59 21.38
C ILE A 172 1.95 -5.10 21.95
N LEU A 173 1.67 -6.40 21.78
CA LEU A 173 0.41 -7.01 22.23
C LEU A 173 0.29 -7.10 23.76
N LEU A 174 1.37 -7.46 24.45
CA LEU A 174 1.35 -7.77 25.88
C LEU A 174 1.62 -6.57 26.78
N VAL A 175 2.34 -5.55 26.29
CA VAL A 175 2.78 -4.41 27.11
C VAL A 175 2.21 -3.10 26.58
N VAL A 176 2.44 -2.78 25.31
CA VAL A 176 2.07 -1.48 24.73
C VAL A 176 0.54 -1.32 24.67
N MET A 177 -0.19 -2.32 24.19
CA MET A 177 -1.64 -2.24 24.06
C MET A 177 -2.36 -2.14 25.41
N PRO A 178 -2.05 -2.94 26.44
CA PRO A 178 -2.62 -2.74 27.78
C PRO A 178 -2.27 -1.39 28.39
N ALA A 179 -1.02 -0.92 28.24
CA ALA A 179 -0.60 0.38 28.75
C ALA A 179 -1.39 1.54 28.11
N LEU A 180 -1.51 1.56 26.77
CA LEU A 180 -2.29 2.57 26.05
C LEU A 180 -3.78 2.56 26.46
N ARG A 181 -4.35 1.39 26.79
CA ARG A 181 -5.73 1.31 27.28
C ARG A 181 -5.92 1.82 28.71
N SER A 182 -4.89 1.73 29.56
CA SER A 182 -4.98 2.22 30.94
C SER A 182 -5.06 3.75 31.03
N VAL A 183 -4.74 4.47 29.95
CA VAL A 183 -4.82 5.93 29.88
C VAL A 183 -6.28 6.38 29.74
N THR A 184 -6.77 7.07 30.77
CA THR A 184 -8.15 7.58 30.85
C THR A 184 -8.52 8.52 29.71
N GLY A 185 -7.55 9.28 29.16
CA GLY A 185 -7.75 10.13 27.99
C GLY A 185 -8.11 9.41 26.68
N PHE A 186 -7.92 8.08 26.61
CA PHE A 186 -8.27 7.26 25.45
C PHE A 186 -9.56 6.44 25.63
N ALA A 187 -10.17 6.49 26.82
CA ALA A 187 -11.47 5.89 27.10
C ALA A 187 -12.59 6.72 26.46
N GLY A 188 -12.65 6.74 25.13
CA GLY A 188 -13.58 7.59 24.39
C GLY A 188 -15.06 7.23 24.61
N CYS A 189 -15.91 8.26 24.67
CA CYS A 189 -17.38 8.24 24.54
C CYS A 189 -18.17 7.34 25.51
N VAL A 190 -17.62 6.94 26.67
CA VAL A 190 -18.44 6.27 27.71
C VAL A 190 -19.52 7.22 28.22
N GLU A 191 -19.14 8.46 28.54
CA GLU A 191 -20.06 9.49 29.04
C GLU A 191 -21.14 9.89 28.03
N ILE A 192 -20.78 10.02 26.74
CA ILE A 192 -21.72 10.36 25.66
C ILE A 192 -22.71 9.21 25.42
N TYR A 193 -22.24 7.96 25.48
CA TYR A 193 -23.10 6.79 25.37
C TYR A 193 -24.09 6.71 26.54
N ASP A 194 -23.59 6.89 27.78
CA ASP A 194 -24.41 6.88 28.99
C ASP A 194 -25.42 8.05 29.03
N TRP A 195 -25.03 9.22 28.53
CA TRP A 195 -25.93 10.35 28.35
C TRP A 195 -27.02 10.03 27.32
N ARG A 196 -26.67 9.54 26.14
CA ARG A 196 -27.64 9.21 25.08
C ARG A 196 -28.61 8.10 25.52
N ARG A 197 -28.11 7.10 26.24
CA ARG A 197 -28.93 6.05 26.85
C ARG A 197 -29.95 6.62 27.84
N ARG A 198 -29.52 7.56 28.69
CA ARG A 198 -30.43 8.26 29.62
C ARG A 198 -31.49 9.06 28.88
N VAL A 199 -31.11 9.84 27.87
CA VAL A 199 -32.06 10.62 27.05
C VAL A 199 -33.11 9.72 26.41
N THR A 200 -32.70 8.61 25.79
CA THR A 200 -33.66 7.68 25.18
C THR A 200 -34.57 6.99 26.19
N ALA A 201 -34.10 6.77 27.42
CA ALA A 201 -34.92 6.22 28.49
C ALA A 201 -35.99 7.25 28.92
N TYR A 202 -35.58 8.53 29.06
CA TYR A 202 -36.51 9.62 29.34
C TYR A 202 -37.54 9.82 28.22
N GLU A 203 -37.13 9.83 26.95
CA GLU A 203 -38.04 9.93 25.80
C GLU A 203 -39.04 8.76 25.74
N ALA A 204 -38.60 7.55 26.08
CA ALA A 204 -39.47 6.36 26.13
C ALA A 204 -40.46 6.41 27.32
N GLU A 205 -40.05 6.97 28.46
CA GLU A 205 -40.94 7.23 29.60
C GLU A 205 -41.98 8.30 29.23
N GLU A 206 -41.56 9.39 28.58
CA GLU A 206 -42.44 10.46 28.10
C GLU A 206 -43.46 9.93 27.07
N GLN A 207 -43.03 9.11 26.11
CA GLN A 207 -43.92 8.46 25.15
C GLN A 207 -44.93 7.51 25.82
N LYS A 208 -44.54 6.79 26.88
CA LYS A 208 -45.47 5.95 27.64
C LYS A 208 -46.51 6.79 28.37
N LEU A 209 -46.09 7.89 29.00
CA LEU A 209 -46.99 8.83 29.68
C LEU A 209 -47.97 9.46 28.69
N LEU A 210 -47.50 9.83 27.49
CA LEU A 210 -48.34 10.34 26.40
C LEU A 210 -49.29 9.27 25.87
N GLN A 211 -48.86 8.03 25.66
CA GLN A 211 -49.73 6.91 25.23
C GLN A 211 -50.76 6.51 26.28
N ASP A 212 -50.44 6.58 27.57
CA ASP A 212 -51.41 6.34 28.64
C ASP A 212 -52.39 7.51 28.79
N SER A 213 -52.00 8.72 28.38
CA SER A 213 -52.91 9.87 28.21
C SER A 213 -53.76 9.79 26.92
N GLU A 214 -53.22 9.27 25.81
CA GLU A 214 -53.90 9.09 24.51
C GLU A 214 -54.76 7.83 24.44
N LYS A 215 -54.61 6.86 25.35
CA LYS A 215 -55.62 5.79 25.48
C LYS A 215 -57.01 6.30 25.90
N ALA A 216 -57.15 7.60 26.18
CA ALA A 216 -58.41 8.31 26.32
C ALA A 216 -58.90 9.03 25.04
N THR A 217 -58.12 9.14 23.95
CA THR A 217 -58.58 9.77 22.69
C THR A 217 -57.76 9.28 21.48
N ASP A 218 -58.48 8.85 20.44
CA ASP A 218 -58.03 8.09 19.26
C ASP A 218 -56.62 8.32 18.68
N LYS A 219 -56.05 7.20 18.21
CA LYS A 219 -54.68 7.01 17.71
C LYS A 219 -54.40 7.66 16.35
N ALA A 220 -53.26 8.34 16.25
CA ALA A 220 -52.44 8.37 15.04
C ALA A 220 -50.95 8.54 15.39
N VAL A 221 -50.18 7.44 15.39
CA VAL A 221 -48.71 7.49 15.61
C VAL A 221 -47.98 7.14 14.32
N VAL A 222 -47.18 8.09 13.84
CA VAL A 222 -46.23 7.97 12.74
C VAL A 222 -44.96 7.28 13.23
N ASP A 223 -44.64 6.12 12.66
CA ASP A 223 -43.38 5.40 12.88
C ASP A 223 -42.20 6.18 12.27
N THR A 224 -41.48 6.92 13.11
CA THR A 224 -40.13 7.40 12.76
C THR A 224 -39.14 6.46 13.43
N LYS A 225 -38.40 5.67 12.63
CA LYS A 225 -37.37 4.74 13.11
C LYS A 225 -36.45 5.47 14.11
N PRO A 226 -36.32 5.01 15.37
CA PRO A 226 -35.39 5.63 16.29
C PRO A 226 -33.97 5.47 15.73
N ASN A 227 -33.23 6.58 15.64
CA ASN A 227 -31.80 6.55 15.39
C ASN A 227 -31.18 5.62 16.43
N ALA A 228 -30.81 4.40 16.00
CA ALA A 228 -30.35 3.36 16.89
C ALA A 228 -29.16 3.87 17.72
N ILE A 229 -29.25 3.76 19.05
CA ILE A 229 -28.16 4.11 19.95
C ILE A 229 -26.93 3.31 19.48
N PRO A 230 -25.82 3.98 19.09
CA PRO A 230 -24.62 3.28 18.64
C PRO A 230 -24.16 2.35 19.75
N THR A 231 -23.95 1.07 19.46
CA THR A 231 -23.48 0.08 20.44
C THR A 231 -22.16 0.56 21.06
N LEU A 232 -21.97 0.34 22.37
CA LEU A 232 -20.72 0.66 23.05
C LEU A 232 -19.60 -0.19 22.46
N ASP A 233 -18.91 0.33 21.45
CA ASP A 233 -17.83 -0.38 20.81
C ASP A 233 -16.57 -0.30 21.68
N SER A 234 -15.79 -1.38 21.72
CA SER A 234 -14.60 -1.44 22.57
C SER A 234 -13.40 -0.65 22.01
N GLY A 235 -13.58 0.15 20.95
CA GLY A 235 -12.54 1.02 20.36
C GLY A 235 -11.70 0.37 19.25
N TRP A 236 -11.81 -0.95 19.09
CA TRP A 236 -11.16 -1.72 18.01
C TRP A 236 -11.57 -1.28 16.60
N GLN A 237 -12.81 -0.81 16.41
CA GLN A 237 -13.29 -0.28 15.12
C GLN A 237 -12.54 0.98 14.69
N GLY A 238 -12.18 1.85 15.64
CA GLY A 238 -11.39 3.04 15.38
C GLY A 238 -9.97 2.69 14.91
N ILE A 239 -9.34 1.71 15.57
CA ILE A 239 -8.04 1.16 15.13
C ILE A 239 -8.18 0.64 13.70
N LYS A 240 -9.16 -0.24 13.47
CA LYS A 240 -9.41 -0.84 12.14
C LYS A 240 -9.65 0.22 11.05
N PHE A 241 -10.37 1.29 11.37
CA PHE A 241 -10.67 2.39 10.45
C PHE A 241 -9.40 3.12 10.01
N ILE A 242 -8.60 3.63 10.95
CA ILE A 242 -7.40 4.40 10.60
C ILE A 242 -6.37 3.50 9.90
N THR A 243 -6.21 2.26 10.35
CA THR A 243 -5.33 1.31 9.66
C THR A 243 -5.80 1.03 8.24
N MET A 244 -7.12 0.91 7.98
CA MET A 244 -7.61 0.73 6.61
C MET A 244 -7.38 1.97 5.77
N ALA A 245 -7.54 3.18 6.32
CA ALA A 245 -7.26 4.41 5.60
C ALA A 245 -5.79 4.48 5.16
N VAL A 246 -4.85 4.15 6.07
CA VAL A 246 -3.40 4.11 5.78
C VAL A 246 -3.08 3.07 4.72
N ILE A 247 -3.66 1.86 4.80
CA ILE A 247 -3.40 0.79 3.81
C ILE A 247 -3.93 1.17 2.43
N VAL A 248 -5.16 1.71 2.34
CA VAL A 248 -5.74 2.18 1.07
C VAL A 248 -4.85 3.26 0.46
N TYR A 249 -4.42 4.24 1.26
CA TYR A 249 -3.56 5.31 0.78
C TYR A 249 -2.19 4.81 0.31
N ALA A 250 -1.53 3.96 1.10
CA ALA A 250 -0.25 3.35 0.75
C ALA A 250 -0.37 2.50 -0.53
N HIS A 251 -1.46 1.76 -0.68
CA HIS A 251 -1.72 0.95 -1.86
C HIS A 251 -1.98 1.80 -3.12
N CYS A 252 -2.68 2.94 -3.01
CA CYS A 252 -2.84 3.89 -4.11
C CYS A 252 -1.49 4.42 -4.59
N ILE A 253 -0.61 4.82 -3.67
CA ILE A 253 0.75 5.27 -4.01
C ILE A 253 1.54 4.14 -4.66
N MET A 254 1.53 2.94 -4.07
CA MET A 254 2.21 1.77 -4.61
C MET A 254 1.70 1.37 -6.00
N SER A 255 0.40 1.54 -6.28
CA SER A 255 -0.19 1.26 -7.59
C SER A 255 0.34 2.19 -8.68
N ILE A 256 0.67 3.43 -8.31
CA ILE A 256 1.28 4.40 -9.23
C ILE A 256 2.76 4.09 -9.43
N LEU A 257 3.47 3.70 -8.37
CA LEU A 257 4.92 3.53 -8.40
C LEU A 257 5.40 2.14 -8.88
N ASN A 258 4.69 1.06 -8.53
CA ASN A 258 5.07 -0.32 -8.85
C ASN A 258 3.85 -1.26 -8.81
N TYR A 259 3.24 -1.46 -9.98
CA TYR A 259 2.01 -2.25 -10.13
C TYR A 259 2.13 -3.74 -9.70
N PRO A 260 3.13 -4.52 -10.16
CA PRO A 260 3.25 -5.93 -9.73
C PRO A 260 3.32 -6.04 -8.22
N MET A 261 4.08 -5.13 -7.59
CA MET A 261 4.16 -5.04 -6.15
C MET A 261 2.81 -4.70 -5.53
N ALA A 262 2.06 -3.74 -6.06
CA ALA A 262 0.73 -3.38 -5.57
C ALA A 262 -0.23 -4.59 -5.54
N LEU A 263 -0.24 -5.45 -6.57
CA LEU A 263 -1.05 -6.68 -6.58
C LEU A 263 -0.70 -7.62 -5.41
N PHE A 264 0.58 -7.86 -5.16
CA PHE A 264 1.01 -8.65 -3.99
C PHE A 264 0.58 -7.97 -2.68
N CYS A 265 0.62 -6.64 -2.63
CA CYS A 265 0.22 -5.87 -1.45
C CYS A 265 -1.28 -5.92 -1.15
N ALA A 266 -2.11 -6.23 -2.14
CA ALA A 266 -3.57 -6.33 -1.96
C ALA A 266 -3.98 -7.56 -1.12
N ILE A 267 -3.18 -8.63 -1.12
CA ILE A 267 -3.51 -9.89 -0.42
C ILE A 267 -3.54 -9.68 1.11
N PRO A 268 -2.49 -9.13 1.76
CA PRO A 268 -2.54 -8.81 3.19
C PRO A 268 -3.61 -7.78 3.55
N MET A 269 -3.87 -6.81 2.66
CA MET A 269 -4.91 -5.80 2.82
C MET A 269 -6.32 -6.41 2.87
N ALA A 270 -6.65 -7.28 1.91
CA ALA A 270 -7.92 -7.98 1.87
C ALA A 270 -8.11 -8.88 3.10
N HIS A 271 -7.02 -9.48 3.58
CA HIS A 271 -7.03 -10.24 4.82
C HIS A 271 -7.33 -9.34 6.04
N PHE A 272 -6.63 -8.21 6.21
CA PHE A 272 -6.86 -7.25 7.29
C PHE A 272 -8.33 -6.80 7.39
N ALA A 273 -8.96 -6.53 6.24
CA ALA A 273 -10.36 -6.09 6.20
C ALA A 273 -11.34 -7.09 6.87
N ARG A 274 -11.00 -8.39 6.88
CA ARG A 274 -11.84 -9.47 7.45
C ARG A 274 -11.60 -9.71 8.93
N VAL A 275 -10.53 -9.17 9.50
CA VAL A 275 -10.16 -9.40 10.91
C VAL A 275 -11.17 -8.70 11.83
N ILE A 276 -11.63 -9.44 12.83
CA ILE A 276 -12.63 -9.06 13.83
C ILE A 276 -12.17 -9.64 15.18
N PRO A 277 -12.45 -8.99 16.33
CA PRO A 277 -12.09 -9.50 17.65
C PRO A 277 -12.63 -10.90 17.93
N PHE A 278 -11.80 -11.74 18.55
CA PHE A 278 -12.12 -13.14 18.85
C PHE A 278 -13.47 -13.31 19.55
N GLY A 279 -13.77 -12.44 20.53
CA GLY A 279 -15.00 -12.55 21.32
C GLY A 279 -16.29 -12.06 20.64
N THR A 280 -16.25 -11.70 19.35
CA THR A 280 -17.45 -11.23 18.60
C THR A 280 -17.79 -12.12 17.40
N ALA A 281 -16.87 -13.00 16.97
CA ALA A 281 -17.04 -13.85 15.79
C ALA A 281 -17.42 -15.30 16.15
N THR A 282 -18.02 -16.00 15.20
CA THR A 282 -18.37 -17.43 15.34
C THR A 282 -17.11 -18.30 15.36
N LEU A 283 -17.17 -19.46 16.02
CA LEU A 283 -16.07 -20.41 16.12
C LEU A 283 -15.38 -20.73 14.78
N PRO A 284 -16.08 -21.07 13.68
CA PRO A 284 -15.42 -21.34 12.40
C PRO A 284 -14.72 -20.11 11.81
N LYS A 285 -15.31 -18.92 11.99
CA LYS A 285 -14.72 -17.66 11.52
C LYS A 285 -13.45 -17.31 12.31
N ASN A 286 -13.44 -17.60 13.62
CA ASN A 286 -12.25 -17.43 14.46
C ASN A 286 -11.13 -18.40 14.08
N VAL A 287 -11.44 -19.67 13.83
CA VAL A 287 -10.44 -20.67 13.38
C VAL A 287 -9.86 -20.26 12.03
N TRP A 288 -10.71 -19.85 11.08
CA TRP A 288 -10.26 -19.39 9.76
C TRP A 288 -9.37 -18.14 9.84
N ASN A 289 -9.79 -17.12 10.58
CA ASN A 289 -9.01 -15.91 10.78
C ASN A 289 -7.68 -16.20 11.50
N GLY A 290 -7.70 -17.06 12.53
CA GLY A 290 -6.50 -17.49 13.24
C GLY A 290 -5.52 -18.25 12.34
N LEU A 291 -6.02 -19.15 11.49
CA LEU A 291 -5.19 -19.88 10.52
C LEU A 291 -4.48 -18.93 9.55
N TRP A 292 -5.20 -17.95 9.00
CA TRP A 292 -4.60 -16.99 8.08
C TRP A 292 -3.63 -16.01 8.78
N LEU A 293 -3.92 -15.58 10.02
CA LEU A 293 -2.97 -14.81 10.83
C LEU A 293 -1.71 -15.61 11.14
N PHE A 294 -1.83 -16.91 11.42
CA PHE A 294 -0.69 -17.77 11.61
C PHE A 294 0.13 -17.93 10.33
N LEU A 295 -0.53 -18.21 9.20
CA LEU A 295 0.13 -18.42 7.91
C LEU A 295 0.80 -17.14 7.39
N SER A 296 0.22 -15.98 7.68
CA SER A 296 0.76 -14.66 7.31
C SER A 296 1.75 -14.09 8.32
N SER A 297 2.13 -14.84 9.36
CA SER A 297 3.16 -14.40 10.31
C SER A 297 4.53 -14.33 9.62
N PRO A 298 5.33 -13.26 9.84
CA PRO A 298 6.65 -13.11 9.21
C PRO A 298 7.58 -14.32 9.43
N LEU A 299 7.51 -14.95 10.61
CA LEU A 299 8.31 -16.13 10.95
C LEU A 299 7.83 -17.37 10.19
N VAL A 300 6.53 -17.60 10.15
CA VAL A 300 5.92 -18.74 9.44
C VAL A 300 6.15 -18.61 7.93
N LEU A 301 6.01 -17.41 7.39
CA LEU A 301 6.29 -17.12 6.00
C LEU A 301 7.73 -17.46 5.63
N LEU A 302 8.71 -17.07 6.45
CA LEU A 302 10.13 -17.41 6.23
C LEU A 302 10.40 -18.92 6.32
N VAL A 303 9.75 -19.63 7.24
CA VAL A 303 9.86 -21.09 7.35
C VAL A 303 9.26 -21.78 6.11
N LEU A 304 8.07 -21.38 5.67
CA LEU A 304 7.39 -21.94 4.49
C LEU A 304 8.15 -21.66 3.20
N LEU A 305 8.66 -20.44 3.05
CA LEU A 305 9.46 -20.03 1.91
C LEU A 305 10.77 -20.81 1.83
N LYS A 306 11.44 -21.02 2.96
CA LYS A 306 12.64 -21.88 3.04
C LYS A 306 12.30 -23.35 2.75
N TRP A 307 11.15 -23.84 3.22
CA TRP A 307 10.66 -25.18 2.92
C TRP A 307 10.43 -25.39 1.42
N SER A 308 9.94 -24.37 0.72
CA SER A 308 9.69 -24.41 -0.72
C SER A 308 10.96 -24.49 -1.60
N ARG A 309 12.16 -24.54 -1.01
CA ARG A 309 13.47 -24.53 -1.70
C ARG A 309 13.71 -23.33 -2.62
N LEU A 310 12.97 -22.24 -2.46
CA LEU A 310 13.39 -20.97 -3.02
C LEU A 310 14.54 -20.42 -2.17
N ASP A 311 15.58 -19.87 -2.81
CA ASP A 311 16.70 -19.20 -2.14
C ASP A 311 16.26 -17.85 -1.55
N VAL A 312 15.38 -17.92 -0.56
CA VAL A 312 14.71 -16.77 0.07
C VAL A 312 15.69 -15.90 0.82
N THR A 313 16.77 -16.51 1.32
CA THR A 313 17.88 -15.77 1.92
C THR A 313 18.59 -14.87 0.91
N ALA A 314 18.73 -15.31 -0.35
CA ALA A 314 19.32 -14.52 -1.43
C ALA A 314 18.37 -13.42 -1.92
N GLY A 315 17.07 -13.70 -2.00
CA GLY A 315 16.05 -12.69 -2.32
C GLY A 315 15.96 -11.58 -1.27
N LEU A 316 16.03 -11.95 0.01
CA LEU A 316 15.95 -11.00 1.11
C LEU A 316 17.24 -10.18 1.27
N SER A 317 18.42 -10.77 1.03
CA SER A 317 19.68 -10.00 0.95
C SER A 317 19.66 -9.04 -0.23
N TYR A 318 19.19 -9.48 -1.40
CA TYR A 318 19.03 -8.61 -2.56
C TYR A 318 18.11 -7.42 -2.28
N ALA A 319 16.99 -7.63 -1.58
CA ALA A 319 16.09 -6.56 -1.19
C ALA A 319 16.75 -5.52 -0.25
N VAL A 320 17.58 -5.97 0.69
CA VAL A 320 18.32 -5.08 1.59
C VAL A 320 19.43 -4.33 0.86
N ASP A 321 20.27 -5.03 0.11
CA ASP A 321 21.38 -4.42 -0.60
C ASP A 321 20.88 -3.44 -1.68
N SER A 322 19.79 -3.78 -2.38
CA SER A 322 19.15 -2.88 -3.36
C SER A 322 18.59 -1.62 -2.71
N PHE A 323 18.08 -1.69 -1.47
CA PHE A 323 17.58 -0.54 -0.73
C PHE A 323 18.74 0.38 -0.31
N VAL A 324 19.83 -0.20 0.20
CA VAL A 324 21.03 0.54 0.62
C VAL A 324 21.70 1.23 -0.57
N GLN A 325 21.76 0.55 -1.72
CA GLN A 325 22.32 1.09 -2.96
C GLN A 325 21.35 2.02 -3.72
N ARG A 326 20.14 2.25 -3.19
CA ARG A 326 19.10 3.09 -3.82
C ARG A 326 18.63 2.60 -5.19
N ILE A 327 18.82 1.31 -5.50
CA ILE A 327 18.34 0.68 -6.74
C ILE A 327 16.86 0.35 -6.61
N ASN A 328 16.43 -0.21 -5.47
CA ASN A 328 15.04 -0.51 -5.18
C ASN A 328 14.68 -0.06 -3.75
N LEU A 329 14.03 1.09 -3.66
CA LEU A 329 13.64 1.71 -2.38
C LEU A 329 12.31 1.17 -1.84
N LEU A 330 11.51 0.48 -2.66
CA LEU A 330 10.12 0.18 -2.33
C LEU A 330 9.97 -1.16 -1.61
N ALA A 331 10.69 -2.19 -2.05
CA ALA A 331 10.49 -3.56 -1.56
C ALA A 331 10.75 -3.70 -0.04
N LEU A 332 11.90 -3.22 0.44
CA LEU A 332 12.25 -3.31 1.86
C LEU A 332 11.37 -2.41 2.74
N ALA A 333 11.07 -1.19 2.26
CA ALA A 333 10.19 -0.26 2.96
C ALA A 333 8.77 -0.83 3.12
N TYR A 334 8.25 -1.53 2.10
CA TYR A 334 6.96 -2.19 2.19
C TYR A 334 6.96 -3.34 3.20
N ILE A 335 7.96 -4.22 3.16
CA ILE A 335 8.04 -5.36 4.10
C ILE A 335 8.06 -4.84 5.54
N CYS A 336 8.86 -3.81 5.82
CA CYS A 336 9.04 -3.30 7.18
C CYS A 336 7.88 -2.41 7.64
N CYS A 337 7.54 -1.39 6.87
CA CYS A 337 6.62 -0.35 7.30
C CYS A 337 5.16 -0.67 7.02
N ILE A 338 4.86 -1.46 5.98
CA ILE A 338 3.47 -1.76 5.62
C ILE A 338 3.10 -3.18 6.07
N TYR A 339 3.80 -4.21 5.62
CA TYR A 339 3.41 -5.59 5.89
C TYR A 339 3.50 -5.96 7.37
N ILE A 340 4.64 -5.71 8.03
CA ILE A 340 4.80 -6.00 9.47
C ILE A 340 3.83 -5.16 10.30
N SER A 341 3.67 -3.88 10.00
CA SER A 341 2.72 -2.98 10.67
C SER A 341 1.28 -3.52 10.57
N VAL A 342 0.80 -3.80 9.36
CA VAL A 342 -0.55 -4.34 9.12
C VAL A 342 -0.77 -5.68 9.82
N HIS A 343 0.24 -6.56 9.81
CA HIS A 343 0.16 -7.83 10.52
C HIS A 343 0.07 -7.63 12.04
N THR A 344 0.88 -6.74 12.63
CA THR A 344 0.79 -6.42 14.06
C THR A 344 -0.56 -5.84 14.45
N LEU A 345 -1.07 -4.90 13.67
CA LEU A 345 -2.37 -4.28 13.89
C LEU A 345 -3.52 -5.30 13.74
N SER A 346 -3.38 -6.28 12.83
CA SER A 346 -4.33 -7.39 12.72
C SER A 346 -4.39 -8.20 14.00
N LEU A 347 -3.22 -8.54 14.57
CA LEU A 347 -3.15 -9.26 15.85
C LEU A 347 -3.76 -8.44 16.98
N VAL A 348 -3.48 -7.13 17.03
CA VAL A 348 -4.05 -6.20 18.03
C VAL A 348 -5.59 -6.19 17.98
N VAL A 349 -6.16 -6.15 16.78
CA VAL A 349 -7.63 -6.17 16.59
C VAL A 349 -8.19 -7.55 16.94
N TRP A 350 -7.50 -8.64 16.60
CA TRP A 350 -7.98 -9.99 16.86
C TRP A 350 -7.97 -10.35 18.35
N THR A 351 -6.92 -9.96 19.09
CA THR A 351 -6.80 -10.15 20.55
C THR A 351 -7.54 -9.07 21.36
N TYR A 352 -8.32 -8.21 20.72
CA TYR A 352 -9.05 -7.16 21.40
C TYR A 352 -10.16 -7.76 22.30
N PRO A 353 -10.23 -7.44 23.60
CA PRO A 353 -11.26 -7.95 24.48
C PRO A 353 -12.64 -7.42 24.05
N SER A 354 -13.60 -8.32 23.88
CA SER A 354 -14.99 -7.95 23.60
C SER A 354 -15.74 -7.64 24.91
N VAL A 355 -16.75 -6.76 24.82
CA VAL A 355 -17.56 -6.28 25.97
C VAL A 355 -18.21 -7.42 26.75
N GLY A 356 -18.54 -8.55 26.11
CA GLY A 356 -19.10 -9.72 26.78
C GLY A 356 -18.19 -10.39 27.84
N HIS A 357 -16.88 -10.12 27.81
CA HIS A 357 -15.93 -10.62 28.81
C HIS A 357 -15.76 -9.69 30.02
N LEU A 358 -16.08 -8.40 29.87
CA LEU A 358 -16.09 -7.42 30.95
C LEU A 358 -17.31 -7.60 31.85
N ASP A 359 -18.48 -7.89 31.27
CA ASP A 359 -19.74 -8.07 32.00
C ASP A 359 -19.74 -9.32 32.90
N LYS A 360 -18.92 -10.33 32.57
CA LYS A 360 -18.66 -11.49 33.45
C LYS A 360 -17.72 -11.15 34.60
N LYS A 361 -16.74 -10.27 34.39
CA LYS A 361 -15.76 -9.89 35.42
C LYS A 361 -16.38 -8.93 36.43
N GLN A 362 -17.25 -8.03 35.98
CA GLN A 362 -18.00 -7.08 36.81
C GLN A 362 -19.16 -7.69 37.60
N LYS A 363 -19.57 -8.93 37.30
CA LYS A 363 -20.53 -9.71 38.11
C LYS A 363 -19.87 -10.62 39.15
N LEU A 364 -18.53 -10.66 39.17
CA LEU A 364 -17.72 -11.51 40.04
C LEU A 364 -16.90 -10.70 41.07
N GLU A 365 -17.01 -9.38 41.03
CA GLU A 365 -16.64 -8.42 42.09
C GLU A 365 -17.93 -7.78 42.60
#